data_AF-A0AAV0S4P9-F1
#
_entry.id   AF-A0AAV0S4P9-F1
#
_cell.length_a   1.000
_cell.length_b   1.000
_cell.length_c   1.000
_cell.angle_alpha   90.00
_cell.angle_beta   90.00
_cell.angle_gamma   90.00
#
_symmetry.space_group_name_H-M   'P 1'
#
loop_
_entity.id
_entity.type
_entity.pdbx_description
1 polymer ?
#
loop_
_entity_poly.entity_id
_entity_poly.type
_entity_poly.pdbx_seq_one_letter_code
_entity_poly.pdbx_strand_id
1 'polypeptide(L)'
;MSDDPGSGVWVFKNGVVRLVENPGSEAGTLPRRKVLVHAPSNEVVTSYAVLEQKLSELGWERYYDDPEMLQFHKRSSVELISLPKEFHKLKSMHMYDIVVKNRTMFEVRDG
;
A
#
# COMPACT_ATOMS: atom_id res chain seq x y z
N MET A 1 -22.29 -29.05 19.40
CA MET A 1 -21.10 -29.80 18.97
C MET A 1 -21.32 -30.18 17.51
N SER A 2 -20.61 -29.75 16.48
CA SER A 2 -19.66 -28.66 16.17
C SER A 2 -19.38 -28.75 14.66
N ASP A 3 -19.13 -27.60 14.01
CA ASP A 3 -18.37 -27.27 12.77
C ASP A 3 -18.48 -28.17 11.50
N ASP A 4 -18.73 -27.65 10.28
CA ASP A 4 -17.89 -26.72 9.51
C ASP A 4 -18.67 -26.05 8.33
N PRO A 5 -18.50 -24.74 8.06
CA PRO A 5 -18.99 -24.10 6.82
C PRO A 5 -17.82 -23.67 5.91
N GLY A 6 -17.20 -24.61 5.18
CA GLY A 6 -16.07 -24.31 4.30
C GLY A 6 -16.30 -24.63 2.82
N SER A 7 -16.93 -23.75 2.04
CA SER A 7 -16.71 -23.74 0.58
C SER A 7 -17.04 -22.40 -0.09
N GLY A 8 -16.15 -21.43 0.09
CA GLY A 8 -16.07 -20.25 -0.78
C GLY A 8 -15.21 -20.56 -2.01
N VAL A 9 -15.80 -20.49 -3.20
CA VAL A 9 -15.08 -20.64 -4.47
C VAL A 9 -14.31 -19.35 -4.78
N TRP A 10 -12.99 -19.46 -4.94
CA TRP A 10 -12.14 -18.36 -5.38
C TRP A 10 -12.17 -18.26 -6.90
N VAL A 11 -12.87 -17.25 -7.44
CA VAL A 11 -12.79 -16.94 -8.87
C VAL A 11 -11.84 -15.77 -9.07
N PHE A 12 -10.68 -16.07 -9.66
CA PHE A 12 -9.74 -15.07 -10.14
C PHE A 12 -10.10 -14.69 -11.57
N LYS A 13 -10.56 -13.46 -11.78
CA LYS A 13 -10.66 -12.88 -13.12
C LYS A 13 -10.26 -11.40 -13.08
N ASN A 14 -9.17 -11.08 -13.78
CA ASN A 14 -8.74 -9.72 -14.14
C ASN A 14 -8.33 -8.73 -13.02
N GLY A 15 -7.67 -9.20 -11.95
CA GLY A 15 -6.81 -8.34 -11.13
C GLY A 15 -7.49 -7.32 -10.21
N VAL A 16 -8.83 -7.37 -10.06
CA VAL A 16 -9.55 -6.62 -9.03
C VAL A 16 -10.31 -7.62 -8.17
N VAL A 17 -9.88 -7.77 -6.91
CA VAL A 17 -10.74 -8.34 -5.87
C VAL A 17 -11.87 -7.35 -5.64
N ARG A 18 -13.06 -7.67 -6.14
CA ARG A 18 -14.30 -7.11 -5.60
C ARG A 18 -14.90 -8.19 -4.72
N LEU A 19 -14.86 -7.98 -3.41
CA LEU A 19 -15.76 -8.69 -2.51
C LEU A 19 -17.17 -8.30 -2.96
N VAL A 20 -17.92 -9.26 -3.48
CA VAL A 20 -19.34 -9.06 -3.80
C VAL A 20 -20.06 -8.99 -2.46
N GLU A 21 -20.36 -7.78 -2.01
CA GLU A 21 -21.10 -7.53 -0.79
C GLU A 21 -22.53 -8.06 -0.95
N ASN A 22 -22.87 -9.03 -0.11
CA ASN A 22 -24.22 -9.57 0.06
C ASN A 22 -25.08 -8.51 0.76
N PRO A 23 -26.23 -8.10 0.21
CA PRO A 23 -27.03 -7.02 0.79
C PRO A 23 -27.89 -7.56 1.93
N GLY A 24 -27.31 -7.74 3.11
CA GLY A 24 -28.12 -8.22 4.23
C GLY A 24 -27.37 -8.61 5.49
N SER A 25 -26.51 -7.75 6.03
CA SER A 25 -26.16 -7.80 7.46
C SER A 25 -25.23 -6.66 7.85
N GLU A 26 -25.81 -5.69 8.56
CA GLU A 26 -25.19 -4.98 9.68
C GLU A 26 -24.09 -3.95 9.38
N ALA A 27 -24.50 -2.68 9.31
CA ALA A 27 -23.72 -1.49 9.72
C ALA A 27 -22.21 -1.48 9.39
N GLY A 28 -21.82 -1.63 8.12
CA GLY A 28 -20.43 -1.61 7.68
C GLY A 28 -19.96 -0.22 7.27
N THR A 29 -19.16 0.44 8.11
CA THR A 29 -18.46 1.69 7.78
C THR A 29 -17.74 1.56 6.43
N LEU A 30 -17.84 2.57 5.56
CA LEU A 30 -16.98 2.73 4.37
C LEU A 30 -15.55 2.26 4.69
N PRO A 31 -14.86 1.49 3.82
CA PRO A 31 -13.50 1.04 4.10
C PRO A 31 -12.65 2.27 4.40
N ARG A 32 -12.31 2.45 5.68
CA ARG A 32 -11.63 3.64 6.17
C ARG A 32 -10.32 3.77 5.40
N ARG A 33 -10.12 4.93 4.76
CA ARG A 33 -9.04 5.10 3.78
C ARG A 33 -7.71 5.05 4.53
N LYS A 34 -6.89 4.05 4.23
CA LYS A 34 -5.55 3.96 4.82
C LYS A 34 -4.67 5.10 4.31
N VAL A 35 -3.86 5.65 5.21
CA VAL A 35 -2.89 6.71 4.91
C VAL A 35 -1.49 6.25 5.31
N LEU A 36 -0.51 6.65 4.51
CA LEU A 36 0.90 6.43 4.80
C LEU A 36 1.42 7.61 5.62
N VAL A 37 2.04 7.35 6.76
CA VAL A 37 2.56 8.37 7.67
C VAL A 37 4.06 8.15 7.86
N HIS A 38 4.82 9.24 7.86
CA HIS A 38 6.22 9.23 8.28
C HIS A 38 6.28 9.30 9.80
N ALA A 39 6.70 8.21 10.44
CA ALA A 39 6.64 8.06 11.89
C ALA A 39 7.47 9.13 12.64
N PRO A 40 8.72 9.45 12.25
CA PRO A 40 9.53 10.44 12.98
C PRO A 40 8.95 11.86 12.97
N SER A 41 8.31 12.28 11.88
CA SER A 41 7.74 13.63 11.75
C SER A 41 6.23 13.66 11.96
N ASN A 42 5.60 12.51 12.18
CA ASN A 42 4.15 12.33 12.26
C ASN A 42 3.37 12.98 11.10
N GLU A 43 3.98 13.03 9.92
CA GLU A 43 3.45 13.71 8.74
C GLU A 43 2.81 12.71 7.78
N VAL A 44 1.59 13.01 7.32
CA VAL A 44 0.91 12.20 6.29
C VAL A 44 1.58 12.43 4.94
N VAL A 45 1.94 11.35 4.26
CA VAL A 45 2.45 11.40 2.89
C VAL A 45 1.27 11.67 1.96
N THR A 46 1.26 12.85 1.32
CA THR A 46 0.17 13.32 0.47
C THR A 46 0.50 13.32 -1.02
N SER A 47 1.77 13.09 -1.40
CA SER A 47 2.22 13.06 -2.80
C SER A 47 3.49 12.23 -2.96
N TYR A 48 3.82 11.89 -4.22
CA TYR A 48 5.09 11.21 -4.52
C TYR A 48 6.32 12.09 -4.30
N ALA A 49 6.21 13.43 -4.42
CA ALA A 49 7.33 14.33 -4.11
C ALA A 49 7.73 14.23 -2.63
N VAL A 50 6.73 14.23 -1.73
CA VAL A 50 6.96 14.06 -0.28
C VAL A 50 7.51 12.66 0.02
N LEU A 51 6.95 11.61 -0.61
CA LEU A 51 7.42 10.25 -0.41
C LEU A 51 8.88 10.07 -0.88
N GLU A 52 9.19 10.57 -2.08
CA GLU A 52 10.51 10.48 -2.70
C GLU A 52 11.57 11.19 -1.85
N GLN A 53 11.28 12.40 -1.36
CA GLN A 53 12.17 13.12 -0.45
C GLN A 53 12.52 12.24 0.76
N LYS A 54 11.49 11.74 1.48
CA LYS A 54 11.71 10.91 2.67
C LYS A 54 12.43 9.60 2.35
N LEU A 55 12.11 8.96 1.22
CA LEU A 55 12.79 7.74 0.78
C LEU A 55 14.26 8.02 0.42
N SER A 56 14.57 9.17 -0.21
CA SER A 56 15.93 9.56 -0.56
C SER A 56 16.82 9.80 0.66
N GLU A 57 16.27 10.36 1.75
CA GLU A 57 16.98 10.51 3.03
C GLU A 57 17.38 9.16 3.62
N LEU A 58 16.64 8.11 3.29
CA LEU A 58 16.95 6.74 3.70
C LEU A 58 17.90 6.04 2.72
N GLY A 59 18.26 6.64 1.58
CA GLY A 59 19.11 6.02 0.55
C GLY A 59 18.35 5.17 -0.47
N TRP A 60 17.07 5.48 -0.71
CA TRP A 60 16.34 4.99 -1.87
C TRP A 60 16.48 5.93 -3.05
N GLU A 61 16.63 5.38 -4.25
CA GLU A 61 16.88 6.13 -5.47
C GLU A 61 15.94 5.65 -6.58
N ARG A 62 15.61 6.55 -7.53
CA ARG A 62 14.83 6.19 -8.72
C ARG A 62 15.58 5.14 -9.52
N TYR A 63 14.94 3.99 -9.73
CA TYR A 63 15.58 2.87 -10.42
C TYR A 63 15.37 2.91 -11.94
N TYR A 64 14.10 2.98 -12.37
CA TYR A 64 13.72 3.07 -13.78
C TYR A 64 12.75 4.23 -14.00
N ASP A 65 12.90 4.88 -15.16
CA ASP A 65 11.89 5.78 -15.69
C ASP A 65 10.91 4.97 -16.55
N ASP A 66 10.06 4.21 -15.87
CA ASP A 66 8.94 3.54 -16.52
C ASP A 66 7.77 4.52 -16.69
N PRO A 67 7.10 4.55 -17.85
CA PRO A 67 5.98 5.46 -18.07
C PRO A 67 4.74 5.09 -17.24
N GLU A 68 4.57 3.83 -16.87
CA GLU A 68 3.37 3.29 -16.21
C GLU A 68 3.54 3.12 -14.69
N MET A 69 4.78 3.03 -14.20
CA MET A 69 5.07 2.84 -12.78
C MET A 69 6.21 3.70 -12.25
N LEU A 70 6.29 3.76 -10.92
CA LEU A 70 7.30 4.49 -10.18
C LEU A 70 8.07 3.49 -9.31
N GLN A 71 9.37 3.33 -9.58
CA GLN A 71 10.21 2.37 -8.88
C GLN A 71 11.38 3.02 -8.13
N PHE A 72 11.60 2.54 -6.91
CA PHE A 72 12.73 2.93 -6.08
C PHE A 72 13.57 1.71 -5.73
N HIS A 73 14.90 1.83 -5.84
CA HIS A 73 15.84 0.82 -5.36
C HIS A 73 16.60 1.33 -4.14
N LYS A 74 16.99 0.43 -3.25
CA LYS A 74 17.87 0.79 -2.13
C LYS A 74 19.32 0.77 -2.58
N ARG A 75 20.12 1.79 -2.27
CA ARG A 75 21.56 1.78 -2.61
C ARG A 75 22.35 0.70 -1.87
N SER A 76 21.94 0.38 -0.66
CA SER A 76 22.62 -0.55 0.25
C SER A 76 22.09 -1.98 0.20
N SER A 77 21.08 -2.29 -0.61
CA SER A 77 20.42 -3.61 -0.62
C SER A 77 19.71 -3.86 -1.96
N VAL A 78 19.36 -5.12 -2.25
CA VAL A 78 18.62 -5.50 -3.47
C VAL A 78 17.11 -5.24 -3.38
N GLU A 79 16.69 -4.37 -2.47
CA GLU A 79 15.28 -4.08 -2.25
C GLU A 79 14.74 -3.10 -3.28
N LEU A 80 13.52 -3.37 -3.73
CA LEU A 80 12.77 -2.57 -4.67
C LEU A 80 11.40 -2.22 -4.08
N ILE A 81 10.95 -0.99 -4.30
CA ILE A 81 9.57 -0.53 -4.07
C ILE A 81 8.97 -0.21 -5.43
N SER A 82 7.80 -0.76 -5.73
CA SER A 82 7.09 -0.54 -6.99
C SER A 82 5.71 0.06 -6.74
N LEU A 83 5.50 1.27 -7.23
CA LEU A 83 4.30 2.08 -7.01
C LEU A 83 3.63 2.42 -8.35
N PRO A 84 2.31 2.69 -8.38
CA PRO A 84 1.68 3.25 -9.56
C PRO A 84 2.27 4.64 -9.88
N LYS A 85 2.17 5.07 -11.14
CA LYS A 85 2.66 6.40 -11.55
C LYS A 85 1.89 7.54 -10.86
N GLU A 86 0.59 7.36 -10.68
CA GLU A 86 -0.29 8.37 -10.13
C GLU A 86 -0.64 8.10 -8.66
N PHE A 87 -0.42 9.11 -7.81
CA PHE A 87 -0.53 8.98 -6.36
C PHE A 87 -1.93 8.57 -5.89
N HIS A 88 -2.99 9.00 -6.58
CA HIS A 88 -4.36 8.62 -6.24
C HIS A 88 -4.65 7.13 -6.45
N LYS A 89 -3.82 6.42 -7.23
CA LYS A 89 -3.89 4.96 -7.41
C LYS A 89 -3.12 4.20 -6.33
N LEU A 90 -2.44 4.88 -5.40
CA LEU A 90 -1.71 4.25 -4.30
C LEU A 90 -2.68 3.53 -3.36
N LYS A 91 -2.64 2.19 -3.38
CA LYS A 91 -3.44 1.30 -2.53
C LYS A 91 -2.68 0.87 -1.28
N SER A 92 -3.39 0.33 -0.30
CA SER A 92 -2.83 -0.19 0.96
C SER A 92 -1.71 -1.20 0.75
N MET A 93 -1.80 -2.08 -0.26
CA MET A 93 -0.75 -3.04 -0.60
C MET A 93 0.61 -2.34 -0.86
N HIS A 94 0.60 -1.23 -1.60
CA HIS A 94 1.81 -0.46 -1.88
C HIS A 94 2.33 0.26 -0.63
N MET A 95 1.42 0.77 0.21
CA MET A 95 1.78 1.40 1.49
C MET A 95 2.46 0.41 2.43
N TYR A 96 1.92 -0.81 2.54
CA TYR A 96 2.51 -1.86 3.39
C TYR A 96 3.87 -2.33 2.86
N ASP A 97 4.07 -2.40 1.54
CA ASP A 97 5.39 -2.70 0.97
C ASP A 97 6.44 -1.67 1.42
N ILE A 98 6.11 -0.37 1.37
CA ILE A 98 6.97 0.71 1.88
C ILE A 98 7.27 0.51 3.37
N VAL A 99 6.26 0.22 4.19
CA VAL A 99 6.43 0.01 5.64
C VAL A 99 7.31 -1.20 5.93
N VAL A 100 7.10 -2.34 5.27
CA VAL A 100 7.88 -3.56 5.51
C VAL A 100 9.37 -3.34 5.24
N LYS A 101 9.70 -2.50 4.25
CA LYS A 101 11.08 -2.16 3.84
C LYS A 101 11.68 -1.00 4.64
N ASN A 102 10.86 -0.25 5.37
CA ASN A 102 11.27 0.94 6.11
C ASN A 102 10.58 0.99 7.49
N ARG A 103 10.58 -0.14 8.20
CA ARG A 103 9.70 -0.42 9.35
C ARG A 103 9.67 0.62 10.46
N THR A 104 10.77 1.34 10.67
CA THR A 104 10.89 2.37 11.72
C THR A 104 10.57 3.78 11.22
N MET A 105 10.44 3.97 9.91
CA MET A 105 10.31 5.29 9.28
C MET A 105 8.90 5.55 8.78
N PHE A 106 8.14 4.51 8.43
CA PHE A 106 6.78 4.64 7.93
C PHE A 106 5.80 3.73 8.66
N GLU A 107 4.56 4.16 8.71
CA GLU A 107 3.43 3.40 9.23
C GLU A 107 2.17 3.63 8.39
N VAL A 108 1.28 2.64 8.38
CA VAL A 108 -0.05 2.78 7.76
C VAL A 108 -1.08 3.03 8.84
N ARG A 109 -1.71 4.20 8.82
CA ARG A 109 -2.78 4.57 9.74
C ARG A 109 -4.14 4.55 9.06
N ASP A 110 -5.15 4.53 9.90
CA ASP A 110 -6.52 4.77 9.49
C ASP A 110 -6.74 6.29 9.36
N GLY A 111 -7.36 6.73 8.26
CA GLY A 111 -7.56 8.15 7.92
C GLY A 111 -9.02 8.56 7.85
#